data_AF-A0A4Y7ZJK4-F1
#
_entry.id   AF-A0A4Y7ZJK4-F1
#
_cell.length_a   1.000
_cell.length_b   1.000
_cell.length_c   1.000
_cell.angle_alpha   90.00
_cell.angle_beta   90.00
_cell.angle_gamma   90.00
#
_symmetry.space_group_name_H-M   'P 1'
#
loop_
_entity.id
_entity.type
_entity.pdbx_description
1 polymer ?
#
loop_
_entity_poly.entity_id
_entity_poly.type
_entity_poly.pdbx_seq_one_letter_code
_entity_poly.pdbx_strand_id
1 'polypeptide(L)' 'MANYKPDLSCQSKFIPIDFAQQIIPGTFEYALSHIVDKHLDLSSFDKWYDNDKGGAAAYSPSVMLKIILFG' A
#
# COMPACT_ATOMS: atom_id res chain seq x y z
N MET A 1 27.37 20.40 33.62
CA MET A 1 27.14 20.79 32.21
C MET A 1 25.75 20.34 31.81
N ALA A 2 24.99 21.17 31.09
CA ALA A 2 23.62 20.83 30.72
C ALA A 2 23.61 19.69 29.69
N ASN A 3 22.83 18.65 29.98
CA ASN A 3 22.70 17.45 29.15
C ASN A 3 21.56 17.65 28.15
N TYR A 4 21.88 18.30 27.02
CA TYR A 4 20.90 18.51 25.96
C TYR A 4 20.66 17.23 25.18
N LYS A 5 19.41 17.05 24.72
CA LYS A 5 19.08 15.96 23.80
C LYS A 5 19.91 16.13 22.52
N PRO A 6 20.42 15.04 21.93
CA PRO A 6 21.18 15.10 20.69
C PRO A 6 20.32 15.68 19.55
N ASP A 7 20.95 16.46 18.67
CA ASP A 7 20.30 17.01 17.49
C ASP A 7 19.94 15.88 16.50
N LEU A 8 18.65 15.78 16.20
CA LEU A 8 18.06 14.80 15.29
C LEU A 8 17.63 15.45 13.96
N SER A 9 18.19 16.60 13.60
CA SER A 9 17.90 17.37 12.38
C SER A 9 18.05 16.58 11.07
N CYS A 10 18.82 15.49 11.08
CA CYS A 10 18.97 14.56 9.94
C CYS A 10 17.95 13.40 9.92
N GLN A 11 16.98 13.35 10.84
CA GLN A 11 15.88 12.38 10.72
C GLN A 11 14.90 12.86 9.65
N SER A 12 14.94 12.21 8.48
CA SER A 12 13.80 12.17 7.57
C SER A 12 12.64 11.52 8.34
N LYS A 13 11.74 12.35 8.87
CA LYS A 13 10.49 11.87 9.46
C LYS A 13 9.71 11.17 8.36
N PHE A 14 9.66 9.85 8.41
CA PHE A 14 8.64 9.10 7.70
C PHE A 14 7.31 9.43 8.37
N ILE A 15 6.56 10.35 7.77
CA ILE A 15 5.17 10.58 8.15
C ILE A 15 4.40 9.37 7.62
N PRO A 16 3.81 8.52 8.49
CA PRO A 16 2.96 7.46 8.02
C PRO A 16 1.74 8.10 7.35
N ILE A 17 1.58 7.85 6.06
CA ILE A 17 0.41 8.28 5.30
C ILE A 17 -0.53 7.08 5.21
N ASP A 18 -1.78 7.27 5.62
CA ASP A 18 -2.83 6.30 5.39
C ASP A 18 -3.34 6.44 3.96
N PHE A 19 -2.96 5.49 3.10
CA PHE A 19 -3.35 5.48 1.69
C PHE A 19 -4.88 5.51 1.53
N ALA A 20 -5.64 4.84 2.38
CA ALA A 20 -7.10 4.83 2.30
C ALA A 20 -7.70 6.23 2.52
N GLN A 21 -7.02 7.09 3.29
CA GLN A 21 -7.43 8.48 3.52
C GLN A 21 -6.97 9.44 2.43
N GLN A 22 -6.02 9.05 1.57
CA GLN A 22 -5.56 9.88 0.44
C GLN A 22 -6.40 9.68 -0.83
N ILE A 23 -7.21 8.62 -0.90
CA ILE A 23 -8.06 8.35 -2.06
C ILE A 23 -9.38 9.12 -1.91
N ILE A 24 -9.51 10.22 -2.63
CA ILE A 24 -10.62 11.16 -2.50
C ILE A 24 -11.77 10.78 -3.47
N PRO A 25 -13.03 10.71 -3.01
CA PRO A 25 -14.17 10.50 -3.90
C PRO A 25 -14.20 11.46 -5.09
N GLY A 26 -14.52 10.94 -6.27
CA GLY A 26 -14.59 11.72 -7.51
C GLY A 26 -13.26 11.83 -8.26
N THR A 27 -12.16 11.29 -7.73
CA THR A 27 -10.91 11.17 -8.48
C THR A 27 -10.81 9.82 -9.20
N PHE A 28 -9.86 9.72 -10.13
CA PHE A 28 -9.60 8.48 -10.86
C PHE A 28 -9.07 7.38 -9.92
N GLU A 29 -8.19 7.73 -8.99
CA GLU A 29 -7.64 6.83 -7.96
C GLU A 29 -8.77 6.19 -7.14
N TYR A 30 -9.80 6.97 -6.82
CA TYR A 30 -10.97 6.47 -6.11
C TYR A 30 -11.76 5.48 -6.95
N ALA A 31 -12.08 5.82 -8.19
CA ALA A 31 -12.80 4.92 -9.08
C ALA A 31 -12.02 3.61 -9.28
N LEU A 32 -10.72 3.69 -9.53
CA LEU A 32 -9.84 2.54 -9.69
C LEU A 32 -9.82 1.66 -8.43
N SER A 33 -9.56 2.26 -7.26
CA SER A 33 -9.50 1.53 -6.00
C SER A 33 -10.84 0.88 -5.66
N HIS A 34 -11.95 1.59 -5.89
CA HIS A 34 -13.30 1.09 -5.63
C HIS A 34 -13.67 -0.08 -6.53
N ILE A 35 -13.38 0.01 -7.83
CA ILE A 35 -13.65 -1.08 -8.77
C ILE A 35 -12.84 -2.33 -8.40
N VAL A 36 -11.54 -2.17 -8.16
CA VAL A 36 -10.66 -3.29 -7.84
C VAL A 36 -11.04 -3.96 -6.52
N ASP A 37 -11.42 -3.20 -5.49
CA ASP A 37 -11.73 -3.76 -4.17
C ASP A 37 -13.16 -4.27 -4.00
N LYS A 38 -14.14 -3.70 -4.73
CA LYS A 38 -15.57 -3.98 -4.50
C LYS A 38 -16.25 -4.71 -5.64
N HIS A 39 -15.66 -4.70 -6.84
CA HIS A 39 -16.32 -5.19 -8.04
C HIS A 39 -15.54 -6.27 -8.80
N LEU A 40 -14.29 -6.56 -8.41
CA LEU A 40 -13.49 -7.64 -8.99
C LEU A 40 -13.30 -8.78 -7.99
N ASP A 41 -13.59 -10.01 -8.41
CA ASP A 41 -13.19 -11.21 -7.68
C ASP A 41 -11.78 -11.64 -8.12
N LEU A 42 -10.83 -11.51 -7.20
CA LEU A 42 -9.41 -11.83 -7.43
C LEU A 42 -9.00 -13.16 -6.77
N SER A 43 -9.92 -13.90 -6.16
CA SER A 43 -9.62 -15.18 -5.47
C SER A 43 -8.99 -16.23 -6.38
N SER A 44 -9.23 -16.12 -7.69
CA SER A 44 -8.60 -17.01 -8.68
C SER A 44 -7.08 -16.89 -8.72
N PHE A 45 -6.51 -15.75 -8.33
CA PHE A 45 -5.06 -15.55 -8.25
C PHE A 45 -4.43 -16.29 -7.06
N ASP A 46 -5.18 -16.54 -5.99
CA ASP A 46 -4.66 -17.22 -4.79
C ASP A 46 -4.08 -18.60 -5.11
N LYS A 47 -4.65 -19.28 -6.12
CA LYS A 47 -4.17 -20.59 -6.61
C LYS A 47 -2.75 -20.56 -7.19
N TRP A 48 -2.23 -19.39 -7.52
CA TRP A 48 -0.92 -19.20 -8.14
C TRP A 48 0.17 -18.88 -7.12
N TYR A 49 -0.21 -18.61 -5.87
CA TYR A 49 0.73 -18.35 -4.79
C TYR A 49 0.96 -19.62 -3.97
N ASP A 50 2.24 -20.00 -3.81
CA ASP A 50 2.69 -21.11 -2.95
C ASP A 50 3.92 -20.66 -2.14
N ASN A 51 3.77 -19.56 -1.40
CA ASN A 51 4.81 -18.98 -0.55
C ASN A 51 4.51 -19.12 0.95
N ASP A 52 3.58 -20.00 1.33
CA ASP A 52 3.17 -20.22 2.72
C ASP A 52 4.30 -20.73 3.62
N LYS A 53 5.33 -21.35 3.04
CA LYS A 53 6.39 -22.07 3.77
C LYS A 53 7.75 -21.36 3.80
N GLY A 54 7.84 -20.14 3.29
CA GLY A 54 9.05 -19.31 3.40
C GLY A 54 9.20 -18.24 2.32
N GLY A 55 10.14 -17.31 2.53
CA GLY A 55 10.39 -16.18 1.63
C GLY A 55 9.67 -14.90 2.05
N ALA A 56 9.72 -13.88 1.19
CA ALA A 56 8.98 -12.65 1.40
C ALA A 56 7.48 -12.87 1.12
N ALA A 57 6.61 -12.25 1.92
CA ALA A 57 5.18 -12.27 1.68
C ALA A 57 4.86 -11.70 0.28
N ALA A 58 3.90 -12.30 -0.39
CA ALA A 58 3.46 -11.82 -1.70
C ALA A 58 2.62 -10.57 -1.53
N TYR A 59 2.73 -9.64 -2.47
CA TYR A 59 1.78 -8.54 -2.57
C TYR A 59 0.44 -9.08 -3.07
N SER A 60 -0.65 -8.56 -2.50
CA SER A 60 -2.00 -8.89 -2.96
C SER A 60 -2.20 -8.50 -4.43
N PRO A 61 -2.88 -9.33 -5.23
CA PRO A 61 -3.28 -9.00 -6.60
C PRO A 61 -4.02 -7.65 -6.73
N SER A 62 -4.84 -7.28 -5.73
CA SER A 62 -5.56 -5.99 -5.72
C SER A 62 -4.57 -4.81 -5.72
N VAL A 63 -3.54 -4.88 -4.88
CA VAL A 63 -2.51 -3.83 -4.78
C VAL A 63 -1.73 -3.72 -6.09
N MET A 64 -1.33 -4.85 -6.66
CA MET A 64 -0.61 -4.87 -7.94
C MET A 64 -1.44 -4.28 -9.08
N LEU A 65 -2.71 -4.65 -9.20
CA LEU A 65 -3.60 -4.13 -10.26
C LEU A 65 -3.78 -2.62 -10.17
N LYS A 66 -3.96 -2.07 -8.97
CA LYS A 66 -4.06 -0.62 -8.78
C LYS A 66 -2.80 0.11 -9.25
N ILE A 67 -1.61 -0.43 -8.97
CA ILE A 67 -0.35 0.17 -9.42
C ILE A 67 -0.24 0.12 -10.95
N ILE A 68 -0.52 -1.04 -11.55
CA ILE A 68 -0.39 -1.25 -13.01
C ILE A 68 -1.37 -0.37 -13.80
N LEU A 69 -2.61 -0.25 -13.31
CA LEU A 69 -3.67 0.48 -14.01
C LEU A 69 -3.62 2.00 -13.75
N PHE A 70 -2.90 2.45 -12.73
CA PHE A 70 -2.74 3.87 -12.45
C PHE A 70 -1.78 4.56 -13.44
N GLY A 71 -0.68 3.89 -13.81
CA GLY A 71 0.26 4.36 -14.84
C GLY A 71 1.29 5.38 -14.36
#